data_AF-A0A355G2J7-F1
#
_entry.id   AF-A0A355G2J7-F1
#
_cell.length_a   1.000
_cell.length_b   1.000
_cell.length_c   1.000
_cell.angle_alpha   90.00
_cell.angle_beta   90.00
_cell.angle_gamma   90.00
#
_symmetry.space_group_name_H-M   'P 1'
#
loop_
_entity.id
_entity.type
_entity.pdbx_description
1 polymer ?
#
loop_
_entity_poly.entity_id
_entity_poly.type
_entity_poly.pdbx_seq_one_letter_code
_entity_poly.pdbx_strand_id
1 'polypeptide(L)'
;MKIAILPGDGIGPEIMNEAVRVLNALGENFEMEWADVGGVGYANHGHPLPESTLKLAQESDAVLFGAVGDFKYDTLERALRPEQAILGLRKNL
;
A
#
# COMPACT_ATOMS: atom_id res chain seq x y z
N MET A 1 -16.30 4.35 -8.19
CA MET A 1 -15.78 3.78 -6.93
C MET A 1 -14.28 3.89 -6.98
N LYS A 2 -13.69 4.62 -6.03
CA LYS A 2 -12.25 4.86 -5.94
C LYS A 2 -11.59 3.80 -5.06
N ILE A 3 -10.53 3.16 -5.55
CA ILE A 3 -9.79 2.12 -4.83
C ILE A 3 -8.33 2.54 -4.75
N ALA A 4 -7.83 2.71 -3.52
CA ALA A 4 -6.40 2.87 -3.28
C ALA A 4 -5.70 1.52 -3.43
N ILE A 5 -4.75 1.44 -4.37
CA ILE A 5 -3.94 0.25 -4.62
C ILE A 5 -2.59 0.43 -3.91
N LEU A 6 -2.38 -0.33 -2.84
CA LEU A 6 -1.21 -0.22 -1.96
C LEU A 6 -0.41 -1.54 -1.98
N PRO A 7 0.53 -1.72 -2.94
CA PRO A 7 1.09 -3.04 -3.21
C PRO A 7 2.09 -3.50 -2.16
N GLY A 8 2.88 -2.57 -1.63
CA GLY A 8 3.90 -2.82 -0.63
C GLY A 8 5.17 -3.48 -1.19
N ASP A 9 5.69 -4.47 -0.46
CA ASP A 9 7.03 -5.03 -0.63
C ASP A 9 7.01 -6.51 -1.04
N GLY A 10 8.14 -6.99 -1.59
CA GLY A 10 8.37 -8.39 -1.88
C GLY A 10 7.31 -8.96 -2.82
N ILE A 11 6.54 -9.93 -2.32
CA ILE A 11 5.45 -10.57 -3.07
C ILE A 11 4.25 -9.64 -3.31
N GLY A 12 4.16 -8.52 -2.59
CA GLY A 12 3.03 -7.60 -2.62
C GLY A 12 2.69 -7.10 -4.02
N PRO A 13 3.63 -6.47 -4.77
CA PRO A 13 3.41 -6.08 -6.16
C PRO A 13 2.99 -7.25 -7.08
N GLU A 14 3.55 -8.45 -6.90
CA GLU A 14 3.26 -9.61 -7.74
C GLU A 14 1.79 -10.04 -7.60
N ILE A 15 1.31 -10.23 -6.37
CA ILE A 15 -0.08 -10.66 -6.12
C ILE A 15 -1.09 -9.57 -6.46
N MET A 16 -0.70 -8.30 -6.31
CA MET A 16 -1.57 -7.15 -6.55
C MET A 16 -1.83 -6.90 -8.02
N ASN A 17 -0.83 -7.16 -8.88
CA ASN A 17 -1.02 -7.12 -10.33
C ASN A 17 -2.11 -8.11 -10.80
N GLU A 18 -2.14 -9.32 -10.24
CA GLU A 18 -3.18 -10.30 -10.58
C GLU A 18 -4.55 -9.93 -9.99
N ALA A 19 -4.59 -9.35 -8.78
CA ALA A 19 -5.84 -8.85 -8.21
C ALA A 19 -6.45 -7.73 -9.07
N VAL A 20 -5.64 -6.76 -9.52
CA VAL A 20 -6.06 -5.69 -10.44
C VAL A 20 -6.48 -6.26 -11.80
N ARG A 21 -5.78 -7.28 -12.30
CA ARG A 21 -6.18 -7.98 -13.54
C ARG A 21 -7.57 -8.60 -13.43
N VAL A 22 -7.91 -9.21 -12.30
CA VAL A 22 -9.26 -9.74 -12.05
C VAL A 22 -10.29 -8.62 -11.96
N LEU A 23 -10.00 -7.52 -11.23
CA LEU A 23 -10.90 -6.37 -11.14
C LEU A 23 -11.20 -5.77 -12.53
N ASN A 24 -10.19 -5.63 -13.38
CA ASN A 24 -10.35 -5.15 -14.75
C ASN A 24 -11.19 -6.08 -15.63
N ALA A 25 -11.19 -7.39 -15.36
CA ALA A 25 -11.97 -8.37 -16.11
C ALA A 25 -13.47 -8.32 -15.79
N LEU A 26 -13.88 -7.65 -14.71
CA LEU A 26 -15.29 -7.51 -14.34
C LEU A 26 -16.06 -6.57 -15.28
N GLY A 27 -15.37 -5.70 -16.01
CA GLY A 27 -16.00 -4.70 -16.88
C GLY A 27 -16.63 -3.52 -16.13
N GLU A 28 -16.39 -3.41 -14.82
CA GLU A 28 -16.81 -2.30 -13.98
C GLU A 28 -15.81 -1.13 -14.05
N ASN A 29 -16.30 0.10 -13.90
CA ASN A 29 -15.44 1.29 -13.93
C ASN A 29 -14.93 1.66 -12.52
N PHE A 30 -13.82 1.05 -12.12
CA PHE A 30 -13.10 1.40 -10.90
C PHE A 30 -12.07 2.49 -11.17
N GLU A 31 -12.06 3.55 -10.37
CA GLU A 31 -10.97 4.53 -10.33
C GLU A 31 -9.88 3.98 -9.41
N MET A 32 -8.84 3.37 -9.98
CA MET A 32 -7.75 2.75 -9.22
C MET A 32 -6.52 3.66 -9.24
N GLU A 33 -6.07 4.08 -8.06
CA GLU A 33 -4.88 4.93 -7.90
C GLU A 33 -3.84 4.21 -7.04
N TRP A 34 -2.59 4.20 -7.52
CA TRP A 34 -1.49 3.46 -6.90
C TRP A 34 -0.65 4.38 -6.02
N ALA A 35 -0.25 3.89 -4.84
CA ALA A 35 0.66 4.61 -3.97
C ALA A 35 1.64 3.68 -3.23
N ASP A 36 2.79 4.25 -2.86
CA ASP A 36 3.87 3.54 -2.16
C ASP A 36 3.53 3.34 -0.68
N VAL A 37 3.78 2.14 -0.16
CA VAL A 37 3.56 1.78 1.26
C VAL A 37 4.61 0.77 1.72
N GLY A 38 4.87 0.67 3.02
CA GLY A 38 5.88 -0.25 3.56
C GLY A 38 7.29 0.18 3.24
N GLY A 39 8.17 -0.77 2.93
CA GLY A 39 9.56 -0.54 2.62
C GLY A 39 9.80 0.29 1.36
N VAL A 40 8.97 0.16 0.32
CA VAL A 40 9.00 1.07 -0.85
C VAL A 40 8.57 2.48 -0.46
N GLY A 41 7.58 2.61 0.43
CA GLY A 41 7.20 3.89 1.04
C GLY A 41 8.39 4.56 1.74
N TYR A 42 9.12 3.78 2.54
CA TYR A 42 10.34 4.24 3.19
C TYR A 42 11.44 4.62 2.19
N ALA A 43 11.71 3.77 1.19
CA ALA A 43 12.78 4.00 0.23
C ALA A 43 12.57 5.27 -0.60
N ASN A 44 11.32 5.56 -0.98
CA ASN A 44 10.99 6.70 -1.84
C ASN A 44 10.66 7.98 -1.06
N HIS A 45 10.11 7.86 0.16
CA HIS A 45 9.55 9.00 0.91
C HIS A 45 10.07 9.14 2.34
N GLY A 46 10.94 8.23 2.79
CA GLY A 46 11.52 8.24 4.14
C GLY A 46 10.59 7.76 5.25
N HIS A 47 9.36 7.31 4.94
CA HIS A 47 8.39 6.82 5.92
C HIS A 47 7.57 5.63 5.37
N PRO A 48 7.29 4.58 6.17
CA PRO A 48 6.57 3.40 5.68
C PRO A 48 5.10 3.67 5.31
N LEU A 49 4.53 4.74 5.83
CA LEU A 49 3.22 5.25 5.42
C LEU A 49 3.36 6.73 5.05
N PRO A 50 3.69 7.06 3.79
CA PRO A 50 3.77 8.44 3.34
C PRO A 50 2.45 9.19 3.55
N GLU A 51 2.51 10.50 3.82
CA GLU A 51 1.31 11.32 4.04
C GLU A 51 0.38 11.31 2.81
N SER A 52 0.97 11.33 1.60
CA SER A 52 0.24 11.19 0.33
C SER A 52 -0.51 9.85 0.23
N THR A 53 0.11 8.75 0.66
CA THR A 53 -0.51 7.42 0.66
C THR A 53 -1.66 7.35 1.66
N LEU A 54 -1.50 7.91 2.87
CA LEU A 54 -2.58 7.96 3.85
C LEU A 54 -3.75 8.82 3.34
N LYS A 55 -3.45 9.98 2.75
CA LYS A 55 -4.46 10.85 2.16
C LYS A 55 -5.24 10.12 1.05
N LEU A 56 -4.54 9.42 0.16
CA LEU A 56 -5.19 8.62 -0.88
C LEU A 56 -6.12 7.55 -0.28
N ALA A 57 -5.65 6.84 0.75
CA ALA A 57 -6.46 5.82 1.43
C ALA A 57 -7.73 6.42 2.08
N GLN A 58 -7.63 7.62 2.66
CA GLN A 58 -8.77 8.34 3.26
C GLN A 58 -9.76 8.88 2.22
N GLU A 59 -9.28 9.24 1.03
CA GLU A 59 -10.11 9.74 -0.08
C GLU A 59 -10.73 8.61 -0.93
N SER A 60 -10.35 7.36 -0.69
CA SER A 60 -10.82 6.19 -1.46
C SER A 60 -12.00 5.51 -0.79
N ASP A 61 -12.90 4.92 -1.59
CA ASP A 61 -14.03 4.12 -1.10
C ASP A 61 -13.55 2.78 -0.49
N ALA A 62 -12.42 2.26 -0.98
CA ALA A 62 -11.80 1.04 -0.49
C ALA A 62 -10.26 1.07 -0.64
N VAL A 63 -9.59 0.21 0.12
CA VAL A 63 -8.14 -0.03 0.01
C VAL A 63 -7.91 -1.48 -0.39
N LEU A 64 -7.20 -1.70 -1.49
CA LEU A 64 -6.63 -2.99 -1.85
C LEU A 64 -5.16 -2.99 -1.45
N PHE A 65 -4.81 -3.83 -0.48
CA PHE A 65 -3.49 -3.87 0.14
C PHE A 65 -2.82 -5.21 -0.11
N GLY A 66 -1.56 -5.18 -0.55
CA GLY A 66 -0.75 -6.37 -0.79
C GLY A 66 -0.08 -6.89 0.48
N ALA A 67 1.25 -6.84 0.51
CA ALA A 67 2.05 -7.25 1.66
C ALA A 67 3.18 -6.24 1.89
N VAL A 68 3.62 -6.07 3.14
CA VAL A 68 4.75 -5.20 3.49
C VAL A 68 5.74 -5.97 4.35
N GLY A 69 7.01 -5.58 4.28
CA GLY A 69 8.11 -6.25 4.98
C GLY A 69 9.01 -7.03 4.02
N ASP A 70 10.32 -6.93 4.28
CA ASP A 70 11.38 -7.69 3.62
C ASP A 70 12.62 -7.60 4.53
N PHE A 71 13.48 -8.64 4.53
CA PHE A 71 14.67 -8.68 5.37
C PHE A 71 15.57 -7.45 5.22
N LYS A 72 15.59 -6.80 4.05
CA LYS A 72 16.36 -5.57 3.83
C LYS A 72 15.94 -4.39 4.71
N TYR A 73 14.74 -4.42 5.29
CA TYR A 73 14.18 -3.34 6.11
C TYR A 73 14.14 -3.65 7.62
N ASP A 74 14.56 -4.84 8.04
CA ASP A 74 14.49 -5.27 9.46
C ASP A 74 15.40 -4.46 10.40
N THR A 75 16.45 -3.83 9.85
CA THR A 75 17.41 -3.01 10.61
C THR A 75 16.93 -1.57 10.81
N LEU A 76 15.81 -1.17 10.20
CA LEU A 76 15.25 0.17 10.42
C LEU A 76 14.80 0.35 11.87
N GLU A 77 14.84 1.60 12.32
CA GLU A 77 14.20 2.00 13.57
C GLU A 77 12.75 1.54 13.58
N ARG A 78 12.27 1.08 14.74
CA ARG A 78 10.96 0.41 14.86
C ARG A 78 9.80 1.25 14.28
N ALA A 79 9.86 2.57 14.42
CA ALA A 79 8.85 3.50 13.90
C ALA A 79 8.85 3.62 12.37
N LEU A 80 9.94 3.23 11.71
CA LEU A 80 10.13 3.32 10.26
C LEU A 80 10.06 1.96 9.57
N ARG A 81 9.82 0.88 10.30
CA ARG A 81 9.68 -0.46 9.72
C ARG A 81 8.41 -0.58 8.88
N PRO A 82 8.43 -1.37 7.78
CA PRO A 82 7.29 -1.50 6.86
C PRO A 82 5.97 -1.84 7.55
N GLU A 83 5.99 -2.68 8.58
CA GLU A 83 4.78 -3.14 9.30
C GLU A 83 4.08 -2.00 10.07
N GLN A 84 4.77 -0.88 10.33
CA GLN A 84 4.12 0.31 10.90
C GLN A 84 3.04 0.89 9.99
N ALA A 85 3.13 0.66 8.68
CA ALA A 85 2.08 1.08 7.75
C ALA A 85 0.74 0.37 8.03
N ILE A 86 0.77 -0.91 8.43
CA ILE A 86 -0.45 -1.67 8.77
C ILE A 86 -1.15 -1.04 9.98
N LEU A 87 -0.37 -0.71 11.01
CA LEU A 87 -0.88 -0.09 12.23
C LEU A 87 -1.37 1.34 11.96
N GLY A 88 -0.61 2.09 11.14
CA GLY A 88 -0.95 3.44 10.72
C GLY A 88 -2.27 3.51 9.95
N LEU A 89 -2.46 2.64 8.95
CA LEU A 89 -3.70 2.56 8.18
C LEU A 89 -4.89 2.22 9.07
N ARG A 90 -4.80 1.17 9.90
CA ARG A 90 -5.90 0.75 10.80
C ARG A 90 -6.31 1.79 11.83
N LYS A 91 -5.40 2.67 12.22
CA LYS A 91 -5.67 3.71 13.22
C LYS A 91 -6.37 4.93 12.63
N ASN A 92 -6.13 5.23 11.34
CA ASN A 92 -6.51 6.49 10.71
C ASN A 92 -7.65 6.36 9.67
N LEU A 93 -8.23 5.17 9.53
CA LEU A 93 -9.38 4.83 8.69
C LEU A 93 -10.50 4.29 9.58
#